data_AF-A0A7W1HGF1-F1
#
_entry.id   AF-A0A7W1HGF1-F1
#
_cell.length_a   1.000
_cell.length_b   1.000
_cell.length_c   1.000
_cell.angle_alpha   90.00
_cell.angle_beta   90.00
_cell.angle_gamma   90.00
#
_symmetry.space_group_name_H-M   'P 1'
#
loop_
_entity.id
_entity.type
_entity.pdbx_description
1 polymer ?
#
loop_
_entity_poly.entity_id
_entity_poly.type
_entity_poly.pdbx_seq_one_letter_code
_entity_poly.pdbx_strand_id
1 'polypeptide(L)'
;MSKNIYRGPFKDNLQSYIELKRAVGYKFDTEESNLERFDRFMLQKHPEATALTKEIVLDWCNKKTYEARANQLCRASLIRQFGKYLDSIGIEAYVIPKGYYESFLFRTKRFSSGLEQDISPFA
;
A
#
# COMPACT_ATOMS: atom_id res chain seq x y z
N MET A 1 3.05 -6.00 -21.25
CA MET A 1 2.34 -6.00 -19.94
C MET A 1 0.86 -6.04 -20.21
N SER A 2 0.18 -7.07 -19.73
CA SER A 2 -1.27 -7.23 -19.90
C SER A 2 -1.98 -6.12 -19.14
N LYS A 3 -2.93 -5.45 -19.79
CA LYS A 3 -3.81 -4.48 -19.12
C LYS A 3 -4.67 -5.25 -18.12
N ASN A 4 -4.42 -5.09 -16.83
CA ASN A 4 -5.25 -5.70 -15.80
C ASN A 4 -6.66 -5.11 -15.86
N ILE A 5 -7.66 -6.00 -15.98
CA ILE A 5 -9.07 -5.60 -16.06
C ILE A 5 -9.65 -5.63 -14.64
N TYR A 6 -9.77 -4.46 -14.02
CA TYR A 6 -10.47 -4.29 -12.75
C TYR A 6 -11.98 -4.31 -12.96
N ARG A 7 -12.71 -4.89 -12.01
CA ARG A 7 -14.17 -5.06 -12.11
C ARG A 7 -14.93 -4.57 -10.88
N GLY A 8 -14.24 -4.32 -9.77
CA GLY A 8 -14.82 -3.88 -8.52
C GLY A 8 -15.36 -2.46 -8.52
N PRO A 9 -15.95 -2.03 -7.39
CA PRO A 9 -16.56 -0.69 -7.26
C PRO A 9 -15.58 0.44 -7.54
N PHE A 10 -14.29 0.24 -7.26
CA PHE A 10 -13.23 1.23 -7.48
C PHE A 10 -12.42 0.98 -8.76
N LYS A 11 -12.92 0.20 -9.73
CA LYS A 11 -12.16 -0.22 -10.93
C LYS A 11 -11.52 0.96 -11.69
N ASP A 12 -12.28 2.04 -11.89
CA ASP A 12 -11.82 3.20 -12.66
C ASP A 12 -10.79 3.99 -11.84
N ASN A 13 -11.01 4.12 -10.54
CA ASN A 13 -10.06 4.77 -9.63
C ASN A 13 -8.75 4.00 -9.51
N LEU A 14 -8.80 2.66 -9.48
CA LEU A 14 -7.62 1.80 -9.46
C LEU A 14 -6.82 1.95 -10.74
N GLN A 15 -7.48 1.95 -11.90
CA GLN A 15 -6.85 2.16 -13.19
C GLN A 15 -6.15 3.52 -13.26
N SER A 16 -6.86 4.61 -12.92
CA SER A 16 -6.30 5.96 -12.92
C SER A 16 -5.17 6.14 -11.89
N TYR A 17 -5.27 5.50 -10.73
CA TYR A 17 -4.21 5.53 -9.72
C TYR A 17 -2.91 4.88 -10.23
N ILE A 18 -3.00 3.74 -10.92
CA ILE A 18 -1.85 3.05 -11.50
C ILE A 18 -1.23 3.89 -12.63
N GLU A 19 -2.06 4.48 -13.49
CA GLU A 19 -1.60 5.36 -14.56
C GLU A 19 -0.85 6.57 -14.00
N LEU A 20 -1.40 7.21 -12.96
CA LEU A 20 -0.74 8.30 -12.26
C LEU A 20 0.63 7.88 -11.71
N LYS A 21 0.71 6.71 -11.06
CA LYS A 21 1.96 6.20 -10.47
C LYS A 21 3.01 5.84 -11.51
N ARG A 22 2.59 5.29 -12.66
CA ARG A 22 3.48 5.01 -13.79
C ARG A 22 3.99 6.31 -14.41
N ALA A 23 3.13 7.33 -14.55
CA ALA A 23 3.52 8.63 -15.10
C ALA A 23 4.60 9.34 -14.26
N VAL A 24 4.61 9.14 -12.94
CA VAL A 24 5.66 9.67 -12.04
C VAL A 24 6.88 8.75 -11.90
N GLY A 25 6.98 7.68 -12.71
CA GLY A 25 8.17 6.83 -12.81
C GLY A 25 8.28 5.68 -11.80
N TYR A 26 7.21 5.35 -11.08
CA TYR A 26 7.22 4.18 -10.18
C TYR A 26 7.08 2.87 -10.97
N LYS A 27 7.91 1.88 -10.63
CA LYS A 27 7.75 0.48 -11.07
C LYS A 27 6.70 -0.18 -10.17
N PHE A 28 5.66 -0.75 -10.75
CA PHE A 28 4.43 -1.13 -10.03
C PHE A 28 4.10 -2.63 -10.08
N ASP A 29 5.02 -3.49 -10.50
CA ASP A 29 4.72 -4.91 -10.75
C ASP A 29 4.16 -5.65 -9.52
N THR A 30 4.71 -5.37 -8.33
CA THR A 30 4.30 -6.02 -7.07
C THR A 30 3.05 -5.38 -6.48
N GLU A 31 2.92 -4.07 -6.59
CA GLU A 31 1.80 -3.27 -6.11
C GLU A 31 0.55 -3.51 -6.94
N GLU A 32 0.66 -3.65 -8.27
CA GLU A 32 -0.45 -4.02 -9.16
C GLU A 32 -1.07 -5.36 -8.75
N SER A 33 -0.23 -6.37 -8.48
CA SER A 33 -0.70 -7.66 -7.98
C SER A 33 -1.48 -7.54 -6.66
N ASN A 34 -1.13 -6.58 -5.80
CA ASN A 34 -1.88 -6.33 -4.57
C ASN A 34 -3.17 -5.57 -4.81
N LEU A 35 -3.19 -4.60 -5.74
CA LEU A 35 -4.40 -3.87 -6.14
C LEU A 35 -5.41 -4.78 -6.83
N GLU A 36 -4.97 -5.74 -7.64
CA GLU A 36 -5.86 -6.78 -8.20
C GLU A 36 -6.50 -7.64 -7.12
N ARG A 37 -5.72 -8.05 -6.10
CA ARG A 37 -6.27 -8.80 -4.97
C ARG A 37 -7.27 -7.96 -4.18
N PHE A 38 -7.00 -6.66 -4.05
CA PHE A 38 -7.92 -5.73 -3.42
C PHE A 38 -9.21 -5.56 -4.22
N ASP A 39 -9.14 -5.42 -5.55
CA ASP A 39 -10.32 -5.34 -6.43
C ASP A 39 -11.22 -6.58 -6.29
N ARG A 40 -10.62 -7.78 -6.31
CA ARG A 40 -11.35 -9.03 -6.09
C ARG A 40 -11.96 -9.12 -4.69
N PHE A 41 -11.24 -8.64 -3.67
CA PHE A 41 -11.76 -8.58 -2.30
C PHE A 41 -12.98 -7.66 -2.21
N MET A 42 -12.92 -6.49 -2.84
CA MET A 42 -14.04 -5.55 -2.88
C MET A 42 -15.26 -6.13 -3.60
N LEU A 43 -15.06 -6.80 -4.74
CA LEU A 43 -16.15 -7.50 -5.44
C LEU A 43 -16.84 -8.55 -4.58
N GLN A 44 -16.08 -9.29 -3.78
CA GLN A 44 -16.61 -10.39 -2.99
C GLN A 44 -17.35 -9.92 -1.73
N LYS A 45 -16.81 -8.91 -1.03
CA LYS A 45 -17.32 -8.51 0.29
C LYS A 45 -18.08 -7.19 0.29
N HIS A 46 -17.76 -6.29 -0.62
CA HIS A 46 -18.28 -4.92 -0.63
C HIS A 46 -18.61 -4.45 -2.06
N PRO A 47 -19.42 -5.20 -2.84
CA PRO A 47 -19.66 -4.89 -4.26
C PRO A 47 -20.32 -3.52 -4.50
N GLU A 48 -21.16 -3.07 -3.56
CA GLU A 48 -21.92 -1.82 -3.64
C GLU A 48 -21.21 -0.64 -2.93
N ALA A 49 -19.94 -0.78 -2.55
CA ALA A 49 -19.22 0.28 -1.85
C ALA A 49 -19.02 1.50 -2.73
N THR A 50 -19.49 2.66 -2.29
CA THR A 50 -19.29 3.96 -2.95
C THR A 50 -18.15 4.78 -2.34
N ALA A 51 -17.71 4.42 -1.13
CA ALA A 51 -16.67 5.09 -0.36
C ALA A 51 -15.71 4.06 0.26
N LEU A 52 -14.44 4.45 0.44
CA LEU A 52 -13.45 3.59 1.06
C LEU A 52 -13.54 3.74 2.59
N THR A 53 -14.48 3.03 3.22
CA THR A 53 -14.76 3.18 4.65
C THR A 53 -13.66 2.60 5.54
N LYS A 54 -13.66 2.99 6.82
CA LYS A 54 -12.76 2.43 7.84
C LYS A 54 -12.91 0.92 7.96
N GLU A 55 -14.13 0.40 7.89
CA GLU A 55 -14.40 -1.04 7.97
C GLU A 55 -13.72 -1.79 6.82
N ILE A 56 -13.89 -1.33 5.58
CA ILE A 56 -13.28 -1.92 4.39
C ILE A 56 -11.75 -1.94 4.53
N VAL A 57 -11.16 -0.82 4.95
CA VAL A 57 -9.69 -0.70 5.09
C VAL A 57 -9.17 -1.66 6.16
N LEU A 58 -9.85 -1.77 7.30
CA LEU A 58 -9.43 -2.65 8.39
C LEU A 58 -9.63 -4.13 8.05
N ASP A 59 -10.70 -4.50 7.35
CA ASP A 59 -10.92 -5.87 6.90
C ASP A 59 -9.88 -6.29 5.84
N TRP A 60 -9.58 -5.42 4.88
CA TRP A 60 -8.50 -5.66 3.92
C TRP A 60 -7.12 -5.79 4.58
N CYS A 61 -6.85 -4.96 5.59
CA CYS A 61 -5.59 -4.98 6.33
C CYS A 61 -5.55 -6.03 7.44
N ASN A 62 -6.62 -6.81 7.64
CA ASN A 62 -6.65 -7.83 8.66
C ASN A 62 -5.55 -8.87 8.41
N LYS A 63 -4.86 -9.25 9.48
CA LYS A 63 -3.74 -10.19 9.40
C LYS A 63 -4.27 -11.61 9.31
N LYS A 64 -3.85 -12.34 8.28
CA LYS A 64 -4.04 -13.79 8.18
C LYS A 64 -3.01 -14.53 9.05
N THR A 65 -3.38 -15.67 9.62
CA THR A 65 -2.50 -16.44 10.52
C THR A 65 -1.20 -16.88 9.85
N TYR A 66 -1.25 -17.16 8.55
CA TYR A 66 -0.15 -17.67 7.74
C TYR A 66 0.67 -16.60 7.00
N GLU A 67 0.38 -15.30 7.19
CA GLU A 67 1.13 -14.25 6.49
C GLU A 67 2.18 -13.54 7.36
N ALA A 68 3.28 -13.15 6.70
CA ALA A 68 4.30 -12.32 7.31
C ALA A 68 3.74 -10.93 7.66
N ARG A 69 4.17 -10.36 8.78
CA ARG A 69 3.79 -9.00 9.21
C ARG A 69 4.20 -7.94 8.19
N ALA A 70 5.32 -8.14 7.49
CA ALA A 70 5.77 -7.26 6.42
C ALA A 70 4.71 -7.13 5.31
N ASN A 71 4.03 -8.22 4.93
CA ASN A 71 3.00 -8.21 3.91
C ASN A 71 1.77 -7.40 4.34
N GLN A 72 1.37 -7.51 5.62
CA GLN A 72 0.30 -6.69 6.19
C GLN A 72 0.66 -5.19 6.13
N LEU A 73 1.90 -4.84 6.50
CA LEU A 73 2.37 -3.45 6.47
C LEU A 73 2.47 -2.89 5.05
N CYS A 74 2.92 -3.70 4.09
CA CYS A 74 2.90 -3.33 2.68
C CYS A 74 1.47 -3.05 2.19
N ARG A 75 0.50 -3.92 2.50
CA ARG A 75 -0.91 -3.68 2.17
C ARG A 75 -1.45 -2.41 2.82
N ALA A 76 -1.18 -2.21 4.11
CA ALA A 76 -1.61 -1.02 4.84
C ALA A 76 -0.99 0.26 4.26
N SER A 77 0.26 0.21 3.81
CA SER A 77 0.92 1.34 3.15
C SER A 77 0.35 1.64 1.77
N LEU A 78 0.06 0.60 0.98
CA LEU A 78 -0.51 0.73 -0.34
C LEU A 78 -1.93 1.29 -0.28
N ILE A 79 -2.80 0.73 0.58
CA ILE A 79 -4.18 1.21 0.71
C ILE A 79 -4.23 2.62 1.30
N ARG A 80 -3.29 2.98 2.18
CA ARG A 80 -3.16 4.37 2.66
C ARG A 80 -2.88 5.34 1.51
N GLN A 81 -1.98 4.99 0.59
CA GLN A 81 -1.68 5.84 -0.56
C GLN A 81 -2.87 5.92 -1.51
N PHE A 82 -3.57 4.80 -1.74
CA PHE A 82 -4.78 4.79 -2.54
C PHE A 82 -5.91 5.62 -1.91
N GLY A 83 -6.11 5.53 -0.60
CA GLY A 83 -7.07 6.36 0.12
C GLY A 83 -6.78 7.86 0.01
N LYS A 84 -5.49 8.26 0.10
CA LYS A 84 -5.09 9.66 -0.17
C LYS A 84 -5.39 10.10 -1.59
N TYR A 85 -5.23 9.19 -2.56
CA TYR A 85 -5.58 9.48 -3.95
C TYR A 85 -7.10 9.68 -4.11
N LEU A 86 -7.92 8.79 -3.54
CA LEU A 86 -9.38 8.93 -3.55
C LEU A 86 -9.83 10.27 -2.93
N ASP A 87 -9.29 10.61 -1.76
CA ASP A 87 -9.54 11.88 -1.08
C ASP A 87 -9.18 13.08 -1.96
N SER A 88 -8.04 13.03 -2.65
CA SER A 88 -7.58 14.11 -3.54
C SER A 88 -8.48 14.34 -4.76
N ILE A 89 -9.27 13.34 -5.17
CA ILE A 89 -10.23 13.44 -6.28
C ILE A 89 -11.68 13.58 -5.80
N GLY A 90 -11.88 13.83 -4.49
CA GLY A 90 -13.19 14.11 -3.90
C GLY A 90 -14.02 12.87 -3.57
N ILE A 91 -13.42 11.67 -3.56
CA ILE A 91 -14.10 10.43 -3.14
C ILE A 91 -13.82 10.21 -1.65
N GLU A 92 -14.88 10.00 -0.87
CA GLU A 92 -14.76 9.75 0.56
C GLU A 92 -13.92 8.50 0.82
N ALA A 93 -12.82 8.69 1.56
CA ALA A 93 -11.88 7.63 1.87
C ALA A 93 -11.28 7.78 3.27
N TYR A 94 -11.37 6.71 4.05
CA TYR A 94 -10.63 6.58 5.29
C TYR A 94 -9.15 6.32 5.02
N VAL A 95 -8.31 7.29 5.39
CA VAL A 95 -6.85 7.16 5.31
C VAL A 95 -6.32 6.57 6.60
N ILE A 96 -5.93 5.29 6.58
CA ILE A 96 -5.34 4.63 7.76
C ILE A 96 -4.07 5.39 8.23
N PRO A 97 -3.92 5.68 9.53
CA PRO A 97 -2.74 6.37 10.04
C PRO A 97 -1.43 5.63 9.77
N LYS A 98 -0.33 6.39 9.67
CA LYS A 98 1.02 5.80 9.67
C LYS A 98 1.25 5.10 11.03
N GLY A 99 1.88 3.94 11.02
CA GLY A 99 2.19 3.22 12.25
C GLY A 99 1.05 2.37 12.84
N TYR A 100 -0.15 2.36 12.25
CA TYR A 100 -1.32 1.66 12.81
C TYR A 100 -1.05 0.17 13.17
N TYR A 101 -0.25 -0.53 12.36
CA TYR A 101 0.16 -1.92 12.62
C TYR A 101 1.66 -2.07 12.96
N GLU A 102 2.38 -0.97 13.16
CA GLU A 102 3.85 -0.94 13.19
C GLU A 102 4.44 -1.13 14.60
N SER A 103 3.62 -1.50 15.58
CA SER A 103 3.91 -1.44 17.02
C SER A 103 5.22 -2.06 17.56
N PHE A 104 6.12 -2.68 16.77
CA PHE A 104 7.45 -3.10 17.26
C PHE A 104 8.64 -3.01 16.28
N LEU A 105 8.48 -2.49 15.04
CA LEU A 105 9.58 -2.56 14.06
C LEU A 105 10.69 -1.51 14.24
N PHE A 106 10.51 -0.50 15.11
CA PHE A 106 11.56 0.49 15.36
C PHE A 106 12.75 -0.03 16.17
N ARG A 107 12.72 -1.27 16.70
CA ARG A 107 13.83 -1.80 17.50
C ARG A 107 14.96 -2.48 16.70
N THR A 108 14.77 -2.85 15.43
CA THR A 108 15.77 -3.71 14.74
C THR A 108 16.32 -3.18 13.43
N LYS A 109 15.98 -1.95 13.00
CA LYS A 109 16.67 -1.30 11.87
C LYS A 109 17.04 0.14 12.17
N ARG A 110 17.95 0.34 13.13
CA ARG A 110 18.75 1.55 13.25
C ARG A 110 20.20 1.17 12.93
N PHE A 111 20.69 1.72 11.81
CA PHE A 111 22.07 1.73 11.31
C PHE A 111 22.71 0.41 10.86
N SER A 112 22.81 0.25 9.54
CA SER A 112 23.97 -0.38 8.88
C SER A 112 24.11 0.18 7.47
N SER A 113 24.76 1.34 7.39
CA SER A 113 25.50 1.88 6.24
C SER A 113 26.03 3.23 6.72
N GLY A 114 27.29 3.45 7.06
CA GLY A 114 28.54 2.86 6.57
C GLY A 114 29.38 4.05 6.15
N LEU A 115 30.56 4.23 6.75
CA LEU A 115 31.70 5.02 6.25
C LEU A 115 32.81 4.90 7.29
N GLU A 116 33.69 3.91 7.11
CA GLU A 116 34.99 3.90 7.75
C GLU A 116 36.00 3.56 6.64
N GLN A 117 36.54 4.61 6.03
CA GLN A 117 37.87 4.57 5.40
C GLN A 117 38.57 5.90 5.65
N ASP A 118 39.79 5.73 6.17
CA ASP A 118 40.96 6.61 6.24
C ASP A 118 40.80 7.89 7.07
N ILE A 119 41.66 8.15 8.05
CA ILE A 119 43.06 8.58 7.83
C ILE A 119 43.97 8.07 8.96
N SER A 120 45.08 7.44 8.58
CA SER A 120 46.30 7.26 9.37
C SER A 120 46.96 8.61 9.66
N PRO A 121 47.29 8.97 10.91
CA PRO A 121 48.26 10.01 11.20
C PRO A 121 49.59 9.38 11.63
N PHE A 122 50.62 9.64 10.82
CA PHE A 122 52.00 9.84 11.23
C PHE A 122 52.31 9.70 12.74
N ALA A 123 53.06 8.66 13.09
CA ALA A 123 54.12 8.64 14.11
C ALA A 123 55.00 7.41 13.89
#